data_AF-A0A847UHA7-F1
#
_entry.id   AF-A0A847UHA7-F1
#
_cell.length_a   1.000
_cell.length_b   1.000
_cell.length_c   1.000
_cell.angle_alpha   90.00
_cell.angle_beta   90.00
_cell.angle_gamma   90.00
#
_symmetry.space_group_name_H-M   'P 1'
#
loop_
_entity.id
_entity.type
_entity.pdbx_description
1 polymer ?
#
loop_
_entity_poly.entity_id
_entity_poly.type
_entity_poly.pdbx_seq_one_letter_code
_entity_poly.pdbx_strand_id
1 'polypeptide(L)'
;MRRRGLVLAAVLALVALSGCTSLLGPGEPDPQRLNESADYDWDSSVNASITLEKNASVHVYSTENRSELQVYKRDALGQESHLEIRALQYRYPNGTVVTADHSALSVTQTRERTIIDVPNETAGQVAFTAPRQGKRYSTPVFVEGATNFTLPPGARVGVPLLSQVNPPASDRPVTDNRMTLTYENVTAQTIRVRYYLQRDLLIFGSVFGGGIVLAIGGSVYYWRQIQSLKRKREETAIDIDTDGDDFGDDGPPPGMR
;
A
#
# COMPACT_ATOMS: atom_id res chain seq x y z
N MET A 1 44.79 19.32 28.34
CA MET A 1 43.51 20.07 28.25
C MET A 1 42.98 20.21 26.82
N ARG A 2 43.82 20.47 25.79
CA ARG A 2 43.40 20.66 24.38
C ARG A 2 42.62 19.52 23.70
N ARG A 3 42.92 18.25 23.98
CA ARG A 3 42.22 17.10 23.36
C ARG A 3 40.80 16.89 23.89
N ARG A 4 40.55 17.20 25.17
CA ARG A 4 39.21 17.05 25.78
C ARG A 4 38.23 18.11 25.25
N GLY A 5 38.71 19.33 24.99
CA GLY A 5 37.90 20.39 24.38
C GLY A 5 37.49 20.09 22.94
N LEU A 6 38.39 19.46 22.16
CA LEU A 6 38.11 19.04 20.79
C LEU A 6 37.05 17.93 20.71
N VAL A 7 37.09 16.98 21.65
CA VAL A 7 36.06 15.92 21.75
C VAL A 7 34.70 16.53 22.13
N LEU A 8 34.66 17.45 23.10
CA LEU A 8 33.43 18.15 23.50
C LEU A 8 32.83 18.99 22.35
N ALA A 9 33.68 19.69 21.60
CA ALA A 9 33.25 20.46 20.44
C ALA A 9 32.73 19.56 19.30
N ALA A 10 33.38 18.41 19.06
CA ALA A 10 32.93 17.44 18.07
C ALA A 10 31.59 16.81 18.47
N VAL A 11 31.39 16.48 19.75
CA VAL A 11 30.11 15.95 20.26
C VAL A 11 29.00 17.01 20.14
N LEU A 12 29.28 18.27 20.49
CA LEU A 12 28.32 19.37 20.31
C LEU A 12 27.97 19.61 18.84
N ALA A 13 28.95 19.57 17.94
CA ALA A 13 28.72 19.67 16.51
C ALA A 13 27.89 18.50 15.99
N LEU A 14 28.14 17.27 16.47
CA LEU A 14 27.41 16.08 16.07
C LEU A 14 25.95 16.09 16.59
N VAL A 15 25.70 16.65 17.78
CA VAL A 15 24.35 16.90 18.33
C VAL A 15 23.62 18.03 17.57
N ALA A 16 24.34 19.05 17.12
CA ALA A 16 23.75 20.13 16.31
C ALA A 16 23.43 19.65 14.87
N LEU A 17 24.28 18.78 14.31
CA LEU A 17 24.14 18.21 12.96
C LEU A 17 23.24 16.97 12.92
N SER A 18 22.94 16.32 14.06
CA SER A 18 22.05 15.16 14.12
C SER A 18 20.59 15.49 13.80
N GLY A 19 20.27 16.74 13.42
CA GLY A 19 18.95 17.13 12.94
C GLY A 19 17.84 16.97 13.99
N CYS A 20 18.20 16.79 15.26
CA CYS A 20 17.25 16.72 16.38
C CYS A 20 16.75 18.12 16.79
N THR A 21 16.53 19.02 15.81
CA THR A 21 16.01 20.38 16.05
C THR A 21 14.58 20.39 16.59
N SER A 22 13.97 19.24 16.84
CA SER A 22 12.69 19.07 17.52
C SER A 22 12.82 18.80 19.03
N LEU A 23 13.90 19.25 19.69
CA LEU A 23 14.07 19.14 21.14
C LEU A 23 12.87 19.76 21.93
N LEU A 24 12.06 20.60 21.29
CA LEU A 24 10.88 21.27 21.86
C LEU A 24 9.52 20.70 21.39
N GLY A 25 9.48 19.56 20.71
CA GLY A 25 8.25 18.97 20.18
C GLY A 25 7.98 19.30 18.71
N PRO A 26 6.93 18.74 18.09
CA PRO A 26 6.47 19.22 16.80
C PRO A 26 6.01 20.67 16.97
N GLY A 27 6.45 21.56 16.08
CA GLY A 27 5.98 22.95 16.10
C GLY A 27 4.47 23.03 15.85
N GLU A 28 3.91 24.25 15.92
CA GLU A 28 2.51 24.47 15.58
C GLU A 28 2.19 24.03 14.15
N PRO A 29 0.94 23.58 13.89
CA PRO A 29 0.45 23.30 12.55
C PRO A 29 0.65 24.50 11.63
N ASP A 30 1.02 24.22 10.38
CA ASP A 30 1.17 25.24 9.33
C ASP A 30 -0.23 25.79 8.95
N PRO A 31 -0.57 27.05 9.30
CA PRO A 31 -1.91 27.60 9.08
C PRO A 31 -2.20 27.78 7.59
N GLN A 32 -1.17 27.99 6.75
CA GLN A 32 -1.36 28.11 5.31
C GLN A 32 -1.81 26.77 4.71
N ARG A 33 -1.26 25.65 5.19
CA ARG A 33 -1.70 24.31 4.74
C ARG A 33 -3.08 23.94 5.24
N LEU A 34 -3.44 24.37 6.45
CA LEU A 34 -4.77 24.11 7.01
C LEU A 34 -5.87 24.83 6.21
N ASN A 35 -5.61 26.02 5.68
CA ASN A 35 -6.57 26.79 4.88
C ASN A 35 -6.48 26.55 3.37
N GLU A 36 -5.79 25.50 2.93
CA GLU A 36 -5.80 25.12 1.51
C GLU A 36 -7.23 24.82 1.03
N SER A 37 -7.53 25.20 -0.22
CA SER A 37 -8.82 24.88 -0.85
C SER A 37 -8.87 23.39 -1.21
N ALA A 38 -9.89 22.69 -0.71
CA ALA A 38 -10.22 21.32 -1.12
C ALA A 38 -11.74 21.17 -1.25
N ASP A 39 -12.15 20.26 -2.12
CA ASP A 39 -13.54 19.88 -2.29
C ASP A 39 -13.80 18.55 -1.58
N TYR A 40 -14.90 18.49 -0.82
CA TYR A 40 -15.24 17.37 0.04
C TYR A 40 -16.65 16.89 -0.24
N ASP A 41 -16.82 15.57 -0.29
CA ASP A 41 -18.14 14.94 -0.36
C ASP A 41 -18.73 14.83 1.05
N TRP A 42 -19.60 15.78 1.37
CA TRP A 42 -20.27 15.87 2.66
C TRP A 42 -21.56 15.05 2.71
N ASP A 43 -22.12 14.67 1.56
CA ASP A 43 -23.45 14.05 1.45
C ASP A 43 -23.34 12.53 1.62
N SER A 44 -22.76 12.13 2.75
CA SER A 44 -22.58 10.74 3.15
C SER A 44 -23.45 10.42 4.36
N SER A 45 -24.22 9.34 4.27
CA SER A 45 -25.06 8.84 5.37
C SER A 45 -24.28 8.02 6.41
N VAL A 46 -22.95 7.94 6.28
CA VAL A 46 -22.07 7.15 7.15
C VAL A 46 -21.29 8.04 8.13
N ASN A 47 -20.81 7.46 9.22
CA ASN A 47 -20.06 8.18 10.25
C ASN A 47 -18.66 8.61 9.77
N ALA A 48 -18.06 7.82 8.88
CA ALA A 48 -16.74 8.10 8.32
C ALA A 48 -16.71 7.80 6.81
N SER A 49 -16.28 8.78 6.02
CA SER A 49 -15.99 8.62 4.60
C SER A 49 -14.52 8.89 4.35
N ILE A 50 -13.82 7.89 3.82
CA ILE A 50 -12.38 7.97 3.55
C ILE A 50 -12.16 7.69 2.07
N THR A 51 -11.69 8.69 1.33
CA THR A 51 -11.42 8.59 -0.10
C THR A 51 -9.93 8.67 -0.36
N LEU A 52 -9.38 7.62 -0.95
CA LEU A 52 -7.97 7.56 -1.29
C LEU A 52 -7.72 8.13 -2.69
N GLU A 53 -6.94 9.20 -2.76
CA GLU A 53 -6.36 9.70 -3.99
C GLU A 53 -4.94 9.18 -4.21
N LYS A 54 -4.32 9.53 -5.34
CA LYS A 54 -2.97 9.04 -5.70
C LYS A 54 -1.92 9.36 -4.62
N ASN A 55 -1.92 10.60 -4.12
CA ASN A 55 -0.92 11.12 -3.19
C ASN A 55 -1.54 11.73 -1.91
N ALA A 56 -2.87 11.73 -1.79
CA ALA A 56 -3.59 12.26 -0.65
C ALA A 56 -4.68 11.29 -0.21
N SER A 57 -5.07 11.31 1.06
CA SER A 57 -6.31 10.73 1.54
C SER A 57 -7.22 11.85 2.01
N VAL A 58 -8.47 11.78 1.59
CA VAL A 58 -9.54 12.71 1.92
C VAL A 58 -10.37 12.03 3.01
N HIS A 59 -10.61 12.73 4.11
CA HIS A 59 -11.34 12.22 5.25
C HIS A 59 -12.51 13.14 5.55
N VAL A 60 -13.68 12.56 5.79
CA VAL A 60 -14.88 13.24 6.28
C VAL A 60 -15.44 12.42 7.44
N TYR A 61 -15.53 13.03 8.61
CA TYR A 61 -16.00 12.38 9.84
C TYR A 61 -17.19 13.13 10.42
N SER A 62 -18.19 12.39 10.89
CA SER A 62 -19.25 12.94 11.73
C SER A 62 -18.71 13.29 13.11
N THR A 63 -19.04 14.49 13.59
CA THR A 63 -18.65 15.04 14.89
C THR A 63 -19.80 15.03 15.90
N GLU A 64 -20.81 14.19 15.69
CA GLU A 64 -22.03 14.13 16.51
C GLU A 64 -21.69 14.09 18.02
N ASN A 65 -22.09 15.14 18.74
CA ASN A 65 -21.86 15.32 20.18
C ASN A 65 -20.38 15.25 20.63
N ARG A 66 -19.46 15.73 19.79
CA ARG A 66 -18.03 15.82 20.09
C ARG A 66 -17.55 17.26 20.01
N SER A 67 -16.72 17.65 20.96
CA SER A 67 -15.99 18.93 20.93
C SER A 67 -14.56 18.80 20.40
N GLU A 68 -14.07 17.57 20.25
CA GLU A 68 -12.68 17.30 19.89
C GLU A 68 -12.59 16.02 19.04
N LEU A 69 -11.78 16.07 17.98
CA LEU A 69 -11.39 14.91 17.17
C LEU A 69 -9.87 14.74 17.20
N GLN A 70 -9.41 13.62 17.77
CA GLN A 70 -7.99 13.27 17.82
C GLN A 70 -7.62 12.35 16.65
N VAL A 71 -6.73 12.83 15.78
CA VAL A 71 -6.26 12.07 14.62
C VAL A 71 -4.76 11.78 14.72
N TYR A 72 -4.37 10.59 14.28
CA TYR A 72 -3.00 10.11 14.37
C TYR A 72 -2.73 9.03 13.33
N LYS A 73 -1.46 8.76 13.06
CA LYS A 73 -1.03 7.62 12.26
C LYS A 73 -0.27 6.63 13.14
N ARG A 74 -0.44 5.35 12.85
CA ARG A 74 0.29 4.26 13.50
C ARG A 74 1.15 3.55 12.47
N ASP A 75 2.44 3.42 12.75
CA ASP A 75 3.38 2.76 11.85
C ASP A 75 3.34 1.22 11.97
N ALA A 76 4.19 0.54 11.21
CA ALA A 76 4.26 -0.93 11.23
C ALA A 76 4.77 -1.52 12.54
N LEU A 77 5.49 -0.74 13.36
CA LEU A 77 6.00 -1.12 14.67
C LEU A 77 4.99 -0.79 15.79
N GLY A 78 3.85 -0.22 15.44
CA GLY A 78 2.83 0.20 16.39
C GLY A 78 3.11 1.57 17.03
N GLN A 79 4.14 2.30 16.58
CA GLN A 79 4.40 3.64 17.09
C GLN A 79 3.39 4.63 16.53
N GLU A 80 2.90 5.48 17.43
CA GLU A 80 1.97 6.54 17.09
C GLU A 80 2.72 7.84 16.82
N SER A 81 2.25 8.56 15.81
CA SER A 81 2.73 9.90 15.48
C SER A 81 1.56 10.75 15.00
N HIS A 82 1.71 12.06 15.16
CA HIS A 82 0.72 13.00 14.66
C HIS A 82 0.46 12.80 13.15
N LEU A 83 -0.77 13.07 12.76
CA LEU A 83 -1.16 13.09 11.36
C LEU A 83 -1.06 14.52 10.85
N GLU A 84 -0.24 14.73 9.82
CA GLU A 84 -0.17 16.02 9.13
C GLU A 84 -1.45 16.21 8.32
N ILE A 85 -2.34 17.07 8.78
CA ILE A 85 -3.59 17.41 8.10
C ILE A 85 -3.43 18.69 7.27
N ARG A 86 -4.25 18.82 6.23
CA ARG A 86 -4.30 19.96 5.31
C ARG A 86 -5.75 20.23 4.91
N ALA A 87 -6.03 21.44 4.44
CA ALA A 87 -7.33 21.86 3.93
C ALA A 87 -8.50 21.55 4.90
N LEU A 88 -8.31 21.81 6.19
CA LEU A 88 -9.31 21.51 7.22
C LEU A 88 -10.56 22.37 7.00
N GLN A 89 -11.71 21.71 6.98
CA GLN A 89 -13.03 22.33 6.88
C GLN A 89 -14.00 21.68 7.86
N TYR A 90 -14.99 22.44 8.29
CA TYR A 90 -16.09 21.96 9.12
C TYR A 90 -17.43 22.39 8.52
N ARG A 91 -18.36 21.44 8.40
CA ARG A 91 -19.74 21.68 7.95
C ARG A 91 -20.67 21.63 9.16
N TYR A 92 -21.35 22.75 9.39
CA TYR A 92 -22.44 22.87 10.36
C TYR A 92 -23.69 22.10 9.89
N PRO A 93 -24.60 21.72 10.80
CA PRO A 93 -25.85 21.06 10.43
C PRO A 93 -26.72 21.88 9.48
N ASN A 94 -26.60 23.21 9.55
CA ASN A 94 -27.30 24.15 8.66
C ASN A 94 -26.71 24.20 7.23
N GLY A 95 -25.64 23.44 6.96
CA GLY A 95 -24.96 23.36 5.67
C GLY A 95 -23.83 24.37 5.47
N THR A 96 -23.64 25.32 6.40
CA THR A 96 -22.53 26.28 6.35
C THR A 96 -21.19 25.56 6.51
N VAL A 97 -20.23 25.86 5.63
CA VAL A 97 -18.86 25.33 5.70
C VAL A 97 -17.92 26.44 6.13
N VAL A 98 -17.06 26.14 7.11
CA VAL A 98 -16.00 27.05 7.60
C VAL A 98 -14.63 26.39 7.46
N THR A 99 -13.60 27.20 7.27
CA THR A 99 -12.19 26.77 7.16
C THR A 99 -11.45 26.94 8.48
N ALA A 100 -10.20 26.48 8.54
CA ALA A 100 -9.38 26.50 9.75
C ALA A 100 -9.15 27.88 10.39
N ASP A 101 -9.26 28.98 9.64
CA ASP A 101 -9.15 30.36 10.17
C ASP A 101 -10.35 30.78 11.03
N HIS A 102 -11.45 30.02 11.03
CA HIS A 102 -12.62 30.35 11.82
C HIS A 102 -12.36 30.13 13.31
N SER A 103 -12.76 31.08 14.17
CA SER A 103 -12.52 31.03 15.63
C SER A 103 -13.14 29.84 16.37
N ALA A 104 -14.05 29.12 15.70
CA ALA A 104 -14.70 27.94 16.23
C ALA A 104 -13.94 26.63 15.94
N LEU A 105 -12.86 26.72 15.15
CA LEU A 105 -11.94 25.62 14.87
C LEU A 105 -10.56 25.97 15.43
N SER A 106 -9.92 24.98 16.04
CA SER A 106 -8.55 25.07 16.51
C SER A 106 -7.87 23.74 16.25
N VAL A 107 -6.57 23.79 15.91
CA VAL A 107 -5.77 22.60 15.68
C VAL A 107 -4.53 22.68 16.54
N THR A 108 -4.37 21.71 17.43
CA THR A 108 -3.19 21.56 18.27
C THR A 108 -2.44 20.29 17.90
N GLN A 109 -1.11 20.37 17.80
CA GLN A 109 -0.29 19.22 17.45
C GLN A 109 0.59 18.80 18.62
N THR A 110 0.53 17.53 18.94
CA THR A 110 1.43 16.86 19.89
C THR A 110 2.34 15.91 19.14
N ARG A 111 3.27 15.24 19.84
CA ARG A 111 4.15 14.25 19.20
C ARG A 111 3.38 13.11 18.55
N GLU A 112 2.30 12.67 19.20
CA GLU A 112 1.56 11.44 18.87
C GLU A 112 0.20 11.71 18.21
N ARG A 113 -0.36 12.89 18.39
CA ARG A 113 -1.74 13.23 17.99
C ARG A 113 -1.83 14.63 17.40
N THR A 114 -2.69 14.78 16.41
CA THR A 114 -3.23 16.08 16.00
C THR A 114 -4.64 16.17 16.57
N ILE A 115 -4.88 17.18 17.38
CA ILE A 115 -6.12 17.43 18.10
C ILE A 115 -6.86 18.53 17.35
N ILE A 116 -8.07 18.23 16.88
CA ILE A 116 -8.93 19.17 16.16
C ILE A 116 -10.09 19.53 17.08
N ASP A 117 -10.09 20.75 17.58
CA ASP A 117 -11.21 21.31 18.33
C ASP A 117 -12.32 21.68 17.33
N VAL A 118 -13.50 21.11 17.54
CA VAL A 118 -14.67 21.31 16.68
C VAL A 118 -15.83 21.92 17.47
N PRO A 119 -16.72 22.68 16.81
CA PRO A 119 -17.94 23.17 17.45
C PRO A 119 -18.73 21.99 18.04
N ASN A 120 -19.09 22.10 19.32
CA ASN A 120 -19.88 21.08 20.01
C ASN A 120 -21.36 21.18 19.58
N GLU A 121 -21.63 20.70 18.38
CA GLU A 121 -22.96 20.68 17.77
C GLU A 121 -23.55 19.27 17.82
N THR A 122 -24.87 19.19 17.81
CA THR A 122 -25.59 17.91 17.83
C THR A 122 -25.43 17.11 16.55
N ALA A 123 -25.09 17.75 15.42
CA ALA A 123 -24.82 17.09 14.15
C ALA A 123 -23.89 17.95 13.29
N GLY A 124 -22.64 17.54 13.12
CA GLY A 124 -21.66 18.25 12.29
C GLY A 124 -20.71 17.29 11.60
N GLN A 125 -19.93 17.81 10.66
CA GLN A 125 -18.91 17.02 9.97
C GLN A 125 -17.61 17.80 9.90
N VAL A 126 -16.50 17.10 10.09
CA VAL A 126 -15.15 17.64 9.90
C VAL A 126 -14.47 16.92 8.74
N ALA A 127 -13.83 17.69 7.86
CA ALA A 127 -13.14 17.16 6.71
C ALA A 127 -11.71 17.68 6.63
N PHE A 128 -10.78 16.81 6.27
CA PHE A 128 -9.39 17.18 6.05
C PHE A 128 -8.73 16.25 5.05
N THR A 129 -7.60 16.69 4.51
CA THR A 129 -6.73 15.84 3.70
C THR A 129 -5.44 15.51 4.43
N ALA A 130 -4.88 14.33 4.17
CA ALA A 130 -3.59 13.91 4.69
C ALA A 130 -2.71 13.37 3.55
N PRO A 131 -1.39 13.61 3.59
CA PRO A 131 -0.49 13.06 2.59
C PRO A 131 -0.40 11.54 2.73
N ARG A 132 -0.35 10.83 1.61
CA ARG A 132 -0.15 9.38 1.58
C ARG A 132 0.80 8.95 0.50
N GLN A 133 1.36 7.75 0.67
CA GLN A 133 2.26 7.15 -0.31
C GLN A 133 2.01 5.66 -0.47
N GLY A 134 2.35 5.13 -1.65
CA GLY A 134 2.32 3.70 -1.94
C GLY A 134 0.92 3.09 -2.15
N LYS A 135 0.88 1.76 -2.29
CA LYS A 135 -0.34 0.96 -2.55
C LYS A 135 -0.93 0.30 -1.29
N ARG A 136 -0.42 0.68 -0.12
CA ARG A 136 -0.88 0.23 1.19
C ARG A 136 -1.31 1.46 1.96
N TYR A 137 -2.43 1.35 2.66
CA TYR A 137 -2.96 2.39 3.49
C TYR A 137 -3.42 1.79 4.81
N SER A 138 -3.13 2.49 5.90
CA SER A 138 -3.52 2.08 7.25
C SER A 138 -3.94 3.34 7.98
N THR A 139 -5.14 3.34 8.53
CA THR A 139 -5.67 4.45 9.33
C THR A 139 -6.30 3.89 10.60
N PRO A 140 -6.01 4.47 11.78
CA PRO A 140 -6.82 4.22 12.95
C PRO A 140 -8.28 4.62 12.70
N VAL A 141 -9.17 4.03 13.47
CA VAL A 141 -10.59 4.38 13.47
C VAL A 141 -10.80 5.47 14.51
N PHE A 142 -11.11 6.69 14.07
CA PHE A 142 -11.31 7.85 14.95
C PHE A 142 -12.78 8.01 15.36
N VAL A 143 -13.70 7.55 14.52
CA VAL A 143 -15.14 7.54 14.76
C VAL A 143 -15.66 6.15 14.45
N GLU A 144 -16.24 5.50 15.46
CA GLU A 144 -16.88 4.19 15.32
C GLU A 144 -18.21 4.31 14.59
N GLY A 145 -18.61 3.25 13.89
CA GLY A 145 -19.87 3.18 13.15
C GLY A 145 -19.69 2.86 11.68
N ALA A 146 -20.68 3.23 10.87
CA ALA A 146 -20.68 2.95 9.44
C ALA A 146 -19.54 3.72 8.77
N THR A 147 -18.76 3.05 7.93
CA THR A 147 -17.59 3.63 7.25
C THR A 147 -17.57 3.25 5.79
N ASN A 148 -17.38 4.24 4.93
CA ASN A 148 -17.10 4.03 3.51
C ASN A 148 -15.62 4.31 3.23
N PHE A 149 -14.97 3.39 2.53
CA PHE A 149 -13.57 3.51 2.17
C PHE A 149 -13.37 3.36 0.65
N THR A 150 -13.22 4.48 -0.04
CA THR A 150 -13.12 4.53 -1.50
C THR A 150 -11.67 4.45 -1.97
N LEU A 151 -11.36 3.47 -2.80
CA LEU A 151 -10.02 3.27 -3.36
C LEU A 151 -9.72 4.26 -4.50
N PRO A 152 -8.43 4.46 -4.85
CA PRO A 152 -8.08 5.28 -6.01
C PRO A 152 -8.64 4.71 -7.32
N PRO A 153 -8.75 5.53 -8.38
CA PRO A 153 -9.22 5.05 -9.68
C PRO A 153 -8.43 3.85 -10.20
N GLY A 154 -9.15 2.82 -10.66
CA GLY A 154 -8.57 1.57 -11.19
C GLY A 154 -7.92 0.67 -10.14
N ALA A 155 -8.03 1.01 -8.84
CA ALA A 155 -7.60 0.15 -7.75
C ALA A 155 -8.69 -0.85 -7.37
N ARG A 156 -8.27 -2.07 -7.04
CA ARG A 156 -9.15 -3.18 -6.67
C ARG A 156 -8.56 -3.98 -5.51
N VAL A 157 -9.45 -4.67 -4.80
CA VAL A 157 -9.14 -5.70 -3.82
C VAL A 157 -9.92 -6.97 -4.19
N GLY A 158 -9.36 -8.15 -3.90
CA GLY A 158 -10.03 -9.44 -4.15
C GLY A 158 -9.13 -10.54 -4.70
N VAL A 159 -7.94 -10.22 -5.20
CA VAL A 159 -6.95 -11.22 -5.62
C VAL A 159 -6.07 -11.57 -4.41
N PRO A 160 -6.04 -12.85 -3.97
CA PRO A 160 -5.14 -13.29 -2.90
C PRO A 160 -3.68 -12.93 -3.21
N LEU A 161 -2.86 -12.71 -2.16
CA LEU A 161 -1.44 -12.28 -2.23
C LEU A 161 -1.20 -10.85 -2.77
N LEU A 162 -2.06 -10.34 -3.65
CA LEU A 162 -1.95 -9.00 -4.23
C LEU A 162 -2.71 -7.95 -3.43
N SER A 163 -3.78 -8.36 -2.74
CA SER A 163 -4.61 -7.49 -1.92
C SER A 163 -4.88 -8.06 -0.54
N GLN A 164 -5.14 -7.18 0.41
CA GLN A 164 -5.53 -7.52 1.78
C GLN A 164 -6.39 -6.39 2.34
N VAL A 165 -7.49 -6.75 2.99
CA VAL A 165 -8.40 -5.80 3.63
C VAL A 165 -8.67 -6.31 5.04
N ASN A 166 -8.37 -5.49 6.04
CA ASN A 166 -8.59 -5.83 7.44
C ASN A 166 -9.07 -4.59 8.21
N PRO A 167 -10.22 -4.63 8.91
CA PRO A 167 -11.18 -5.74 8.94
C PRO A 167 -11.81 -6.01 7.56
N PRO A 168 -12.39 -7.20 7.33
CA PRO A 168 -13.12 -7.48 6.10
C PRO A 168 -14.27 -6.48 5.90
N ALA A 169 -14.42 -5.94 4.69
CA ALA A 169 -15.55 -5.09 4.33
C ALA A 169 -16.81 -5.93 4.07
N SER A 170 -17.98 -5.38 4.44
CA SER A 170 -19.29 -5.99 4.23
C SER A 170 -19.63 -6.09 2.74
N ASP A 171 -19.38 -5.01 1.99
CA ASP A 171 -19.59 -4.97 0.55
C ASP A 171 -18.46 -4.21 -0.17
N ARG A 172 -18.33 -4.43 -1.48
CA ARG A 172 -17.24 -3.92 -2.33
C ARG A 172 -17.75 -3.45 -3.71
N PRO A 173 -18.74 -2.56 -3.79
CA PRO A 173 -19.24 -2.06 -5.06
C PRO A 173 -18.14 -1.34 -5.86
N VAL A 174 -18.32 -1.33 -7.18
CA VAL A 174 -17.46 -0.61 -8.12
C VAL A 174 -18.31 0.35 -8.91
N THR A 175 -18.03 1.65 -8.76
CA THR A 175 -18.72 2.75 -9.44
C THR A 175 -17.67 3.71 -10.00
N ASP A 176 -17.84 4.18 -11.23
CA ASP A 176 -16.92 5.15 -11.89
C ASP A 176 -15.44 4.75 -11.82
N ASN A 177 -15.17 3.46 -12.05
CA ASN A 177 -13.83 2.87 -11.95
C ASN A 177 -13.18 2.92 -10.56
N ARG A 178 -13.91 3.30 -9.51
CA ARG A 178 -13.47 3.29 -8.12
C ARG A 178 -14.19 2.17 -7.36
N MET A 179 -13.47 1.48 -6.51
CA MET A 179 -14.06 0.46 -5.65
C MET A 179 -14.23 1.06 -4.26
N THR A 180 -15.42 0.97 -3.70
CA THR A 180 -15.73 1.44 -2.35
C THR A 180 -15.90 0.22 -1.45
N LEU A 181 -15.19 0.22 -0.32
CA LEU A 181 -15.34 -0.79 0.71
C LEU A 181 -16.35 -0.25 1.72
N THR A 182 -17.49 -0.91 1.83
CA THR A 182 -18.56 -0.52 2.74
C THR A 182 -18.45 -1.34 4.02
N TYR A 183 -18.45 -0.66 5.15
CA TYR A 183 -18.48 -1.24 6.48
C TYR A 183 -19.74 -0.78 7.19
N GLU A 184 -20.61 -1.72 7.57
CA GLU A 184 -21.83 -1.40 8.32
C GLU A 184 -21.51 -0.85 9.72
N ASN A 185 -20.50 -1.42 10.38
CA ASN A 185 -20.00 -0.95 11.64
C ASN A 185 -18.54 -1.36 11.82
N VAL A 186 -17.64 -0.38 12.01
CA VAL A 186 -16.23 -0.64 12.30
C VAL A 186 -15.96 -0.45 13.79
N THR A 187 -15.69 -1.56 14.48
CA THR A 187 -15.24 -1.61 15.89
C THR A 187 -13.75 -1.91 16.03
N ALA A 188 -13.07 -2.24 14.93
CA ALA A 188 -11.63 -2.50 14.93
C ALA A 188 -10.84 -1.21 15.18
N GLN A 189 -9.69 -1.31 15.86
CA GLN A 189 -8.84 -0.14 16.14
C GLN A 189 -8.23 0.49 14.88
N THR A 190 -8.10 -0.26 13.78
CA THR A 190 -7.39 0.19 12.59
C THR A 190 -7.95 -0.49 11.35
N ILE A 191 -8.15 0.29 10.29
CA ILE A 191 -8.47 -0.17 8.94
C ILE A 191 -7.17 -0.21 8.14
N ARG A 192 -6.83 -1.38 7.61
CA ARG A 192 -5.67 -1.63 6.75
C ARG A 192 -6.12 -2.15 5.41
N VAL A 193 -5.73 -1.45 4.35
CA VAL A 193 -6.06 -1.79 2.98
C VAL A 193 -4.79 -1.84 2.13
N ARG A 194 -4.59 -2.98 1.48
CA ARG A 194 -3.61 -3.20 0.42
C ARG A 194 -4.37 -3.55 -0.84
N TYR A 195 -4.13 -2.80 -1.91
CA TYR A 195 -4.82 -2.97 -3.18
C TYR A 195 -3.82 -3.19 -4.33
N TYR A 196 -4.33 -3.70 -5.45
CA TYR A 196 -3.61 -3.75 -6.71
C TYR A 196 -4.26 -2.82 -7.73
N LEU A 197 -3.50 -2.43 -8.76
CA LEU A 197 -4.02 -1.65 -9.87
C LEU A 197 -4.43 -2.62 -10.99
N GLN A 198 -5.63 -2.47 -11.54
CA GLN A 198 -6.16 -3.37 -12.57
C GLN A 198 -5.27 -3.38 -13.82
N ARG A 199 -4.68 -2.23 -14.19
CA ARG A 199 -3.74 -2.12 -15.31
C ARG A 199 -2.49 -2.99 -15.11
N ASP A 200 -1.92 -2.99 -13.91
CA ASP A 200 -0.72 -3.77 -13.61
C ASP A 200 -1.02 -5.27 -13.73
N LEU A 201 -2.21 -5.69 -13.28
CA LEU A 201 -2.65 -7.08 -13.40
C LEU A 201 -2.75 -7.53 -14.86
N LEU A 202 -3.26 -6.67 -15.75
CA LEU A 202 -3.34 -6.96 -17.18
C LEU A 202 -1.95 -7.09 -17.84
N ILE A 203 -1.01 -6.21 -17.48
CA ILE A 203 0.36 -6.24 -18.01
C ILE A 203 1.07 -7.52 -17.55
N PHE A 204 0.99 -7.86 -16.27
CA PHE A 204 1.59 -9.09 -15.78
C PHE A 204 0.93 -10.33 -16.40
N GLY A 205 -0.40 -10.32 -16.52
CA GLY A 205 -1.15 -11.39 -17.17
C GLY A 205 -0.71 -11.61 -18.62
N SER A 206 -0.51 -10.53 -19.39
CA SER A 206 -0.10 -10.63 -20.80
C SER A 206 1.34 -11.13 -20.96
N VAL A 207 2.28 -10.62 -20.16
CA VAL A 207 3.68 -11.09 -20.17
C VAL A 207 3.76 -12.55 -19.75
N PHE A 208 3.05 -12.93 -18.68
CA PHE A 208 3.02 -14.31 -18.20
C PHE A 208 2.39 -15.25 -19.23
N GLY A 209 1.26 -14.86 -19.83
CA GLY A 209 0.62 -15.62 -20.90
C GLY A 209 1.53 -15.79 -22.12
N GLY A 210 2.21 -14.72 -22.55
CA GLY A 210 3.20 -14.79 -23.62
C GLY A 210 4.37 -15.73 -23.30
N GLY A 211 4.87 -15.69 -22.06
CA GLY A 211 5.91 -16.60 -21.57
C GLY A 211 5.49 -18.07 -21.62
N ILE A 212 4.26 -18.40 -21.22
CA ILE A 212 3.70 -19.75 -21.33
C ILE A 212 3.65 -20.22 -22.78
N VAL A 213 3.18 -19.37 -23.70
CA VAL A 213 3.11 -19.70 -25.13
C VAL A 213 4.50 -20.03 -25.68
N LEU A 214 5.51 -19.22 -25.36
CA LEU A 214 6.89 -19.48 -25.77
C LEU A 214 7.45 -20.76 -25.15
N ALA A 215 7.19 -21.02 -23.86
CA ALA A 215 7.64 -22.23 -23.18
C ALA A 215 7.04 -23.50 -23.79
N ILE A 216 5.73 -23.49 -24.08
CA ILE A 216 5.05 -24.61 -24.74
C ILE A 216 5.59 -24.79 -26.15
N GLY A 217 5.69 -23.71 -26.93
CA GLY A 217 6.21 -23.75 -28.30
C GLY A 217 7.63 -24.31 -28.38
N GLY A 218 8.53 -23.82 -27.51
CA GLY A 218 9.89 -24.34 -27.39
C GLY A 218 9.92 -25.81 -26.96
N SER A 219 9.11 -26.20 -25.98
CA SER A 219 9.04 -27.60 -25.53
C SER A 219 8.59 -28.55 -26.64
N VAL A 220 7.55 -28.18 -27.40
CA VAL A 220 7.07 -28.97 -28.55
C VAL A 220 8.12 -29.03 -29.65
N TYR A 221 8.81 -27.93 -29.92
CA TYR A 221 9.90 -27.88 -30.90
C TYR A 221 11.03 -28.85 -30.55
N TYR A 222 11.56 -28.75 -29.32
CA TYR A 222 12.64 -29.65 -28.87
C TYR A 222 12.19 -31.10 -28.77
N TRP A 223 10.95 -31.37 -28.36
CA TRP A 223 10.41 -32.73 -28.35
C TRP A 223 10.39 -33.35 -29.75
N ARG A 224 9.98 -32.58 -30.77
CA ARG A 224 10.04 -33.03 -32.18
C ARG A 224 11.48 -33.25 -32.65
N GLN A 225 12.41 -32.38 -32.25
CA GLN A 225 13.82 -32.54 -32.61
C GLN A 225 14.40 -33.83 -32.01
N ILE A 226 14.13 -34.11 -30.74
CA ILE A 226 14.56 -35.35 -30.07
C ILE A 226 14.00 -36.58 -30.77
N GLN A 227 12.72 -36.58 -31.15
CA GLN A 227 12.11 -37.69 -31.91
C GLN A 227 12.78 -37.91 -33.27
N SER A 228 13.10 -36.83 -33.98
CA SER A 228 13.80 -36.92 -35.28
C SER A 228 15.22 -37.47 -35.14
N LEU A 229 15.92 -37.08 -34.06
CA LEU A 229 17.26 -37.57 -33.74
C LEU A 229 17.22 -39.05 -33.34
N LYS A 230 16.20 -39.47 -32.59
CA LYS A 230 15.99 -40.87 -32.21
C LYS A 230 15.78 -41.74 -33.44
N ARG A 231 14.91 -41.33 -34.37
CA ARG A 231 14.64 -42.06 -35.61
C ARG A 231 15.90 -42.17 -36.48
N LYS A 232 16.65 -41.08 -36.67
CA LYS A 232 17.94 -41.13 -37.38
C LYS A 232 18.93 -42.07 -36.73
N ARG A 233 18.94 -42.14 -35.39
CA ARG A 233 19.79 -43.06 -34.64
C ARG A 233 19.36 -44.51 -34.84
N GLU A 234 18.06 -44.79 -34.92
CA GLU A 234 17.53 -46.12 -35.24
C GLU A 234 17.89 -46.52 -36.70
N GLU A 235 17.85 -45.59 -37.64
CA GLU A 235 18.21 -45.84 -39.05
C GLU A 235 19.73 -45.97 -39.30
N THR A 236 20.54 -45.33 -38.44
CA THR A 236 22.02 -45.36 -38.56
C THR A 236 22.66 -46.31 -37.55
N ALA A 237 21.87 -46.85 -36.62
CA ALA A 237 22.28 -48.00 -35.84
C ALA A 237 22.38 -49.15 -36.83
N ILE A 238 23.61 -49.42 -37.28
CA ILE A 238 23.97 -50.68 -37.89
C ILE A 238 23.45 -51.74 -36.93
N ASP A 239 22.53 -52.56 -37.40
CA ASP A 239 22.02 -53.73 -36.71
C ASP A 239 23.23 -54.64 -36.50
N ILE A 240 23.94 -54.44 -35.38
CA ILE A 240 24.91 -55.41 -34.92
C ILE A 240 24.03 -56.47 -34.27
N ASP A 241 23.56 -57.40 -35.11
CA ASP A 241 23.07 -58.69 -34.68
C ASP A 241 24.19 -59.33 -33.84
N THR A 242 24.14 -59.16 -32.52
CA THR A 242 24.85 -60.02 -31.57
C THR A 242 24.09 -61.32 -31.38
N ASP A 243 23.71 -61.96 -32.48
CA ASP A 243 23.18 -63.31 -32.50
C ASP A 243 24.09 -64.16 -33.40
N GLY A 244 25.08 -64.80 -32.76
CA GLY A 244 25.84 -65.93 -33.31
C GLY A 244 27.10 -65.60 -34.10
N ASP A 245 28.26 -65.45 -33.43
CA ASP A 245 29.33 -66.47 -33.49
C ASP A 245 30.58 -66.07 -32.68
N ASP A 246 31.20 -67.11 -32.13
CA ASP A 246 32.50 -67.22 -31.46
C ASP A 246 32.75 -66.56 -30.08
N PHE A 247 32.29 -67.27 -29.04
CA PHE A 247 33.11 -67.47 -27.84
C PHE A 247 34.33 -68.34 -28.19
N GLY A 248 35.42 -67.75 -28.69
CA GLY A 248 36.65 -68.51 -28.91
C GLY A 248 37.75 -67.72 -29.61
N ASP A 249 38.86 -67.54 -28.91
CA ASP A 249 40.16 -67.09 -29.44
C ASP A 249 40.24 -65.75 -30.19
N ASP A 250 40.48 -64.68 -29.42
CA ASP A 250 41.36 -63.61 -29.90
C ASP A 250 42.60 -63.56 -28.99
N GLY A 251 43.66 -64.22 -29.47
CA GLY A 251 44.99 -64.20 -28.90
C GLY A 251 45.58 -62.79 -28.80
N PRO A 252 46.70 -62.62 -28.08
CA PRO A 252 47.26 -61.29 -27.85
C PRO A 252 47.64 -60.62 -29.19
N PRO A 253 47.40 -59.30 -29.31
CA PRO A 253 47.49 -58.59 -30.58
C PRO A 253 48.88 -58.76 -31.23
N PRO A 254 48.93 -59.06 -32.54
CA PRO A 254 50.18 -59.34 -33.23
C PRO A 254 50.96 -58.05 -33.47
N GLY A 255 52.06 -57.89 -32.74
CA GLY A 255 53.19 -57.04 -33.11
C GLY A 255 53.20 -55.64 -32.48
N MET A 256 53.73 -55.53 -31.26
CA MET A 256 54.95 -54.75 -31.02
C MET A 256 55.77 -55.42 -29.92
N ARG A 257 56.84 -56.08 -30.39
CA ARG A 257 58.08 -56.39 -29.66
C ARG A 257 59.04 -55.23 -29.84
#